data_AF-A0A354GYE7-F1
#
_entry.id   AF-A0A354GYE7-F1
#
_cell.length_a   1.000
_cell.length_b   1.000
_cell.length_c   1.000
_cell.angle_alpha   90.00
_cell.angle_beta   90.00
_cell.angle_gamma   90.00
#
_symmetry.space_group_name_H-M   'P 1'
#
loop_
_entity.id
_entity.type
_entity.pdbx_description
1 polymer ?
#
loop_
_entity_poly.entity_id
_entity_poly.type
_entity_poly.pdbx_seq_one_letter_code
_entity_poly.pdbx_strand_id
1 'polypeptide(L)' 'MPAPTIVSDFLDCVRKSTVVESKSLDDYLARVSAEAPDTPARMAEALVAEGLITRFQADQMLRGRWRNFILGGKYTILE' A
#
# COMPACT_ATOMS: atom_id res chain seq x y z
N MET A 1 7.00 -5.79 11.73
CA MET A 1 8.00 -6.05 10.68
C MET A 1 8.96 -4.88 10.67
N PRO A 2 10.23 -5.06 10.28
CA PRO A 2 11.11 -3.93 10.00
C PRO A 2 10.47 -3.04 8.92
N ALA A 3 10.86 -1.77 8.87
CA ALA A 3 10.41 -0.86 7.81
C ALA A 3 10.73 -1.49 6.43
N PRO A 4 9.78 -1.56 5.49
CA PRO A 4 10.04 -2.12 4.17
C PRO A 4 11.13 -1.31 3.49
N THR A 5 12.26 -1.95 3.20
CA THR A 5 13.39 -1.34 2.48
C THR A 5 13.32 -1.58 0.98
N ILE A 6 12.49 -2.53 0.53
CA ILE A 6 12.26 -2.85 -0.87
C ILE A 6 10.76 -2.86 -1.19
N VAL A 7 10.43 -2.56 -2.45
CA VAL A 7 9.04 -2.42 -2.94
C VAL A 7 8.22 -3.69 -2.72
N SER A 8 8.84 -4.86 -2.87
CA SER A 8 8.18 -6.15 -2.66
C SER A 8 7.65 -6.34 -1.24
N ASP A 9 8.40 -5.92 -0.22
CA ASP A 9 7.95 -5.97 1.19
C ASP A 9 6.78 -5.02 1.43
N PHE A 10 6.78 -3.86 0.77
CA PHE A 10 5.68 -2.90 0.84
C PHE A 10 4.41 -3.47 0.17
N LEU A 11 4.53 -4.09 -1.00
CA LEU A 11 3.39 -4.74 -1.67
C LEU A 11 2.84 -5.92 -0.85
N ASP A 12 3.68 -6.68 -0.17
CA ASP A 12 3.24 -7.72 0.77
C ASP A 12 2.46 -7.11 1.96
N CYS A 13 2.90 -5.95 2.49
CA CYS A 13 2.16 -5.22 3.50
C CYS A 13 0.79 -4.74 3.00
N VAL A 14 0.71 -4.19 1.78
CA VAL A 14 -0.56 -3.78 1.17
C VAL A 14 -1.51 -4.96 1.03
N ARG A 15 -1.02 -6.10 0.52
CA ARG A 15 -1.81 -7.34 0.37
C ARG A 15 -2.31 -7.87 1.72
N LYS A 16 -1.47 -7.84 2.75
CA LYS A 16 -1.82 -8.27 4.13
C LYS A 16 -2.77 -7.32 4.86
N SER A 17 -2.74 -6.05 4.49
CA SER A 17 -3.59 -5.01 5.06
C SER A 17 -5.07 -5.17 4.66
N THR A 18 -5.37 -5.88 3.56
CA THR A 18 -6.74 -6.03 2.99
C THR A 18 -7.47 -4.71 2.70
N VAL A 19 -6.74 -3.59 2.70
CA VAL A 19 -7.27 -2.25 2.44
C VAL A 19 -7.58 -2.05 0.95
N VAL A 20 -6.84 -2.73 0.08
CA VAL A 20 -7.03 -2.72 -1.37
C VAL A 20 -7.40 -4.11 -1.83
N GLU A 21 -8.38 -4.20 -2.73
CA GLU A 21 -8.67 -5.45 -3.44
C GLU A 21 -7.48 -5.85 -4.29
N SER A 22 -7.01 -7.10 -4.14
CA SER A 22 -5.83 -7.62 -4.86
C SER A 22 -5.92 -7.35 -6.36
N LYS A 23 -7.12 -7.50 -6.94
CA LYS A 23 -7.36 -7.27 -8.37
C LYS A 23 -7.07 -5.82 -8.80
N SER A 24 -7.45 -4.82 -8.01
CA SER A 24 -7.16 -3.41 -8.31
C SER A 24 -5.66 -3.09 -8.18
N LEU A 25 -4.99 -3.72 -7.23
CA LEU A 25 -3.53 -3.59 -7.08
C LEU A 25 -2.80 -4.25 -8.26
N ASP A 26 -3.18 -5.46 -8.66
CA ASP A 26 -2.56 -6.15 -9.78
C ASP A 26 -2.84 -5.44 -11.12
N ASP A 27 -4.02 -4.85 -11.32
CA ASP A 27 -4.34 -4.02 -12.50
C ASP A 27 -3.44 -2.77 -12.55
N TYR A 28 -3.29 -2.07 -11.42
CA TYR A 28 -2.39 -0.93 -11.31
C TYR A 28 -0.94 -1.32 -11.62
N LEU A 29 -0.43 -2.39 -11.00
CA LEU A 29 0.94 -2.87 -11.23
C LEU A 29 1.17 -3.30 -12.68
N ALA A 30 0.17 -3.89 -13.34
CA ALA A 30 0.25 -4.21 -14.77
C ALA A 30 0.36 -2.95 -15.63
N ARG A 31 -0.32 -1.86 -15.25
CA ARG A 31 -0.26 -0.56 -15.95
C ARG A 31 1.06 0.16 -15.75
N VAL A 32 1.63 0.11 -14.54
CA VAL A 32 2.89 0.81 -14.23
C VAL A 32 4.13 -0.07 -14.42
N SER A 33 4.04 -1.29 -14.95
CA SER A 33 5.16 -2.26 -14.92
C SER A 33 6.46 -1.77 -15.58
N ALA A 34 6.39 -0.84 -16.54
CA ALA A 34 7.55 -0.23 -17.19
C ALA A 34 8.13 1.00 -16.44
N GLU A 35 7.32 1.66 -15.60
CA GLU A 35 7.68 2.86 -14.82
C GLU A 35 7.50 2.60 -13.32
N ALA A 36 7.55 1.33 -12.91
CA ALA A 36 7.26 0.93 -11.55
C ALA A 36 8.31 1.55 -10.63
N PRO A 37 7.92 2.32 -9.61
CA PRO A 37 8.88 2.99 -8.76
C PRO A 37 9.76 2.00 -8.01
N ASP A 38 11.08 2.22 -8.04
CA ASP A 38 12.09 1.33 -7.44
C ASP A 38 12.19 1.42 -5.91
N THR A 39 11.47 2.37 -5.30
CA THR A 39 11.52 2.60 -3.85
C THR A 39 10.15 2.48 -3.20
N PRO A 40 10.04 1.93 -1.98
CA PRO A 40 8.79 1.82 -1.23
C PRO A 40 8.06 3.15 -1.09
N ALA A 41 8.81 4.23 -0.83
CA ALA A 41 8.24 5.57 -0.66
C ALA A 41 7.54 6.05 -1.93
N ARG A 42 8.18 5.90 -3.10
CA ARG A 42 7.55 6.29 -4.36
C ARG A 42 6.40 5.39 -4.77
N MET A 43 6.47 4.09 -4.49
CA MET A 43 5.33 3.20 -4.66
C MET A 43 4.14 3.65 -3.81
N ALA A 44 4.39 4.02 -2.55
CA ALA A 44 3.36 4.50 -1.65
C ALA A 44 2.73 5.81 -2.16
N GLU A 45 3.53 6.77 -2.63
CA GLU A 45 3.04 8.01 -3.24
C GLU A 45 2.21 7.75 -4.49
N ALA A 46 2.63 6.80 -5.33
CA ALA A 46 1.95 6.47 -6.57
C ALA A 46 0.58 5.80 -6.30
N LEU A 47 0.49 4.92 -5.30
CA LEU A 47 -0.78 4.32 -4.86
C LEU A 47 -1.72 5.36 -4.21
N VAL A 48 -1.18 6.36 -3.50
CA VAL A 48 -1.96 7.47 -2.94
C VAL A 48 -2.49 8.37 -4.06
N ALA A 49 -1.67 8.67 -5.07
CA ALA A 49 -2.06 9.47 -6.23
C ALA A 49 -3.18 8.81 -7.05
N GLU A 50 -3.16 7.47 -7.16
CA GLU A 50 -4.22 6.68 -7.79
C GLU A 50 -5.47 6.52 -6.88
N GLY A 51 -5.38 6.93 -5.61
CA GLY A 51 -6.49 6.80 -4.65
C GLY A 51 -6.73 5.37 -4.16
N LEU A 52 -5.79 4.45 -4.37
CA LEU A 52 -5.88 3.06 -3.90
C LEU A 52 -5.70 2.98 -2.38
N ILE A 53 -4.80 3.79 -1.82
CA ILE A 53 -4.58 3.89 -0.38
C ILE A 53 -4.56 5.36 0.06
N THR A 54 -4.77 5.62 1.33
CA THR A 54 -4.63 6.98 1.88
C THR A 54 -3.20 7.30 2.24
N ARG A 55 -2.88 8.60 2.35
CA ARG A 55 -1.55 9.06 2.77
C ARG A 55 -1.17 8.55 4.16
N PHE A 56 -2.15 8.43 5.06
CA PHE A 56 -1.96 7.83 6.38
C PHE A 56 -1.57 6.35 6.29
N GLN A 57 -2.26 5.57 5.44
CA GLN A 57 -1.95 4.16 5.24
C GLN A 57 -0.56 3.96 4.64
N ALA A 58 -0.19 4.78 3.67
CA ALA A 58 1.16 4.83 3.10
C ALA A 58 2.24 5.06 4.18
N ASP A 59 2.10 6.11 5.00
CA ASP A 59 3.08 6.44 6.07
C ASP A 59 3.22 5.29 7.08
N GLN A 60 2.09 4.71 7.48
CA GLN A 60 2.06 3.60 8.43
C GLN A 60 2.71 2.33 7.86
N MET A 61 2.44 1.99 6.59
CA MET A 61 3.09 0.86 5.92
C MET A 61 4.60 1.07 5.77
N LEU A 62 5.05 2.28 5.43
CA LEU A 62 6.47 2.64 5.36
C LEU A 62 7.18 2.53 6.71
N ARG A 63 6.43 2.67 7.82
CA ARG A 63 6.91 2.45 9.19
C ARG A 63 6.84 0.98 9.64
N GLY A 64 6.49 0.06 8.74
CA GLY A 64 6.31 -1.37 9.04
C GLY A 64 5.02 -1.69 9.82
N ARG A 65 4.12 -0.71 9.95
CA ARG A 65 2.80 -0.84 10.60
C ARG A 65 1.72 -1.07 9.55
N TRP A 66 1.47 -2.33 9.25
CA TRP A 66 0.47 -2.77 8.26
C TRP A 66 -0.86 -3.27 8.88
N ARG A 67 -0.96 -3.29 10.21
CA ARG A 67 -2.11 -3.81 10.97
C ARG A 67 -2.97 -2.66 11.52
N ASN A 68 -4.24 -2.97 11.80
CA ASN A 68 -5.25 -2.07 12.39
C ASN A 68 -5.76 -0.92 11.50
N PHE A 69 -5.63 -1.01 10.17
CA PHE A 69 -6.29 -0.05 9.27
C PHE A 69 -7.80 -0.29 9.09
N ILE A 70 -8.25 -1.50 9.42
CA ILE A 70 -9.64 -1.91 9.38
C ILE A 70 -10.13 -2.02 10.83
N LEU A 71 -10.98 -1.09 11.24
CA LEU A 71 -11.65 -1.10 12.53
C LEU A 71 -12.88 -2.02 12.48
N GLY A 72 -12.86 -3.09 13.29
CA GLY A 72 -14.00 -4.00 13.45
C GLY A 72 -14.42 -4.76 12.19
N GLY A 73 -13.53 -4.94 11.21
CA GLY A 73 -13.82 -5.65 9.96
C GLY A 73 -14.79 -4.94 9.01
N LYS A 74 -15.22 -3.71 9.32
CA LYS A 74 -16.26 -2.98 8.60
C LYS A 74 -15.91 -1.54 8.26
N TYR A 75 -14.97 -0.92 8.99
CA TYR A 75 -14.64 0.50 8.83
C TYR A 75 -13.17 0.69 8.47
N THR A 76 -12.89 1.32 7.34
CA THR A 76 -11.55 1.70 6.93
C THR A 76 -11.24 3.11 7.43
N ILE A 77 -10.08 3.29 8.06
CA ILE A 77 -9.61 4.63 8.44
C ILE A 77 -9.22 5.37 7.17
N LEU A 78 -10.00 6.40 6.84
CA LEU A 78 -9.78 7.35 5.76
C LEU A 78 -9.57 8.72 6.40
N GLU A 79 -8.39 9.31 6.23
CA GLU A 79 -8.07 10.69 6.63
C GLU A 79 -7.27 11.36 5.51
#